data_AF-A0A077ZD11-F1
#
_entry.id   AF-A0A077ZD11-F1
#
_cell.length_a   1.000
_cell.length_b   1.000
_cell.length_c   1.000
_cell.angle_alpha   90.00
_cell.angle_beta   90.00
_cell.angle_gamma   90.00
#
_symmetry.space_group_name_H-M   'P 1'
#
loop_
_entity.id
_entity.type
_entity.pdbx_description
1 polymer ?
#
loop_
_entity_poly.entity_id
_entity_poly.type
_entity_poly.pdbx_seq_one_letter_code
_entity_poly.pdbx_strand_id
1 'polypeptide(L)'
;MPFRDDLLNLCYRLRDEKLLVTSELEQILLLNNDVEEGTVGLVKACWIQSHQHETLSRLVQLHVDGSLQNCCAQLSYYENATFRDAISVLPSYTATLTELLRLLLNNSRLVANILHLADTLDPPYSSSDEACRIFFSGAFGCCQFLGDEKCLVEALSCLMRLQLVSNS
;
A
#
# COMPACT_ATOMS: atom_id res chain seq x y z
N MET A 1 -18.04 -50.80 -38.20
CA MET A 1 -18.32 -50.58 -36.76
C MET A 1 -18.21 -49.07 -36.49
N PRO A 2 -19.17 -48.25 -36.95
CA PRO A 2 -19.06 -46.78 -36.93
C PRO A 2 -18.86 -46.20 -35.51
N PHE A 3 -19.51 -46.80 -34.51
CA PHE A 3 -19.42 -46.38 -33.11
C PHE A 3 -17.99 -46.41 -32.54
N ARG A 4 -17.12 -47.32 -33.01
CA ARG A 4 -15.73 -47.39 -32.54
C ARG A 4 -14.91 -46.21 -33.04
N ASP A 5 -15.13 -45.80 -34.28
CA ASP A 5 -14.42 -44.68 -34.90
C ASP A 5 -14.90 -43.35 -34.28
N ASP A 6 -16.20 -43.23 -34.00
CA ASP A 6 -16.78 -42.08 -33.29
C ASP A 6 -16.21 -41.93 -31.87
N LEU A 7 -16.12 -43.04 -31.11
CA LEU A 7 -15.56 -43.04 -29.76
C LEU A 7 -14.07 -42.67 -29.76
N LEU A 8 -13.29 -43.20 -30.71
CA LEU A 8 -11.88 -42.83 -30.87
C LEU A 8 -11.73 -41.35 -31.19
N ASN A 9 -12.55 -40.81 -32.08
CA ASN A 9 -12.55 -39.38 -32.41
C ASN A 9 -12.86 -38.51 -31.18
N LEU A 10 -13.88 -38.88 -30.39
CA LEU A 10 -14.19 -38.19 -29.13
C LEU A 10 -13.00 -38.22 -28.15
N CYS A 11 -12.33 -39.36 -27.98
CA CYS A 11 -11.15 -39.45 -27.13
C CYS A 11 -9.99 -38.55 -27.59
N TYR A 12 -9.76 -38.45 -28.91
CA TYR A 12 -8.77 -37.52 -29.46
C TYR A 12 -9.16 -36.07 -29.18
N ARG A 13 -10.42 -35.69 -29.43
CA ARG A 13 -10.90 -34.32 -29.16
C ARG A 13 -10.81 -33.92 -27.69
N LEU A 14 -11.18 -34.81 -26.77
CA LEU A 14 -11.04 -34.56 -25.33
C LEU A 14 -9.58 -34.43 -24.89
N ARG A 15 -8.68 -35.18 -25.52
CA ARG A 15 -7.23 -35.05 -25.27
C ARG A 15 -6.71 -33.71 -25.77
N ASP A 16 -7.10 -33.30 -26.97
CA ASP A 16 -6.68 -32.02 -27.56
C ASP A 16 -7.24 -30.84 -26.75
N GLU A 17 -8.51 -30.92 -26.34
CA GLU A 17 -9.14 -29.94 -25.46
C GLU A 17 -8.42 -29.87 -24.10
N LYS A 18 -8.08 -31.02 -23.51
CA LYS A 18 -7.30 -31.05 -22.26
C LYS A 18 -5.96 -30.34 -22.41
N LEU A 19 -5.22 -30.59 -23.51
CA LEU A 19 -3.93 -29.96 -23.77
C LEU A 19 -4.08 -28.44 -23.99
N LEU A 20 -5.12 -28.02 -24.71
CA LEU A 20 -5.44 -26.61 -24.91
C LEU A 20 -5.73 -25.93 -23.56
N VAL A 21 -6.63 -26.51 -22.75
CA VAL A 21 -6.99 -25.97 -21.43
C VAL A 21 -5.77 -25.88 -20.51
N THR A 22 -4.87 -26.86 -20.51
CA THR A 22 -3.63 -26.78 -19.71
C THR A 22 -2.72 -25.65 -20.19
N SER A 23 -2.59 -25.45 -21.51
CA SER A 23 -1.79 -24.35 -22.08
C SER A 23 -2.38 -22.99 -21.74
N GLU A 24 -3.70 -22.82 -21.86
CA GLU A 24 -4.39 -21.57 -21.52
C GLU A 24 -4.27 -21.25 -20.02
N LEU A 25 -4.36 -22.26 -19.16
CA LEU A 25 -4.17 -22.09 -17.72
C LEU A 25 -2.75 -21.65 -17.38
N GLU A 26 -1.73 -22.24 -18.02
CA GLU A 26 -0.34 -21.80 -17.88
C GLU A 26 -0.14 -20.34 -18.34
N GLN A 27 -0.75 -19.95 -19.47
CA GLN A 27 -0.70 -18.57 -19.96
C GLN A 27 -1.38 -17.57 -19.02
N ILE A 28 -2.54 -17.92 -18.46
CA ILE A 28 -3.24 -17.08 -17.48
C ILE A 28 -2.39 -16.92 -16.20
N LEU A 29 -1.75 -17.99 -15.73
CA LEU A 29 -0.86 -17.91 -14.57
C LEU A 29 0.34 -16.99 -14.82
N LEU A 30 0.96 -17.09 -16.01
CA LEU A 30 2.05 -16.19 -16.41
C LEU A 30 1.56 -14.74 -16.45
N LEU A 31 0.43 -14.47 -17.11
CA LEU A 31 -0.14 -13.13 -17.21
C LEU A 31 -0.48 -12.55 -15.83
N ASN A 32 -1.02 -13.36 -14.91
CA ASN A 32 -1.30 -12.93 -13.55
C ASN A 32 -0.03 -12.53 -12.80
N ASN A 33 1.06 -13.31 -12.94
CA ASN A 33 2.35 -12.96 -12.34
C ASN A 33 2.91 -11.66 -12.92
N ASP A 34 2.83 -11.48 -14.24
CA ASP A 34 3.29 -10.26 -14.91
C ASP A 34 2.49 -9.02 -14.44
N VAL A 35 1.17 -9.17 -14.29
CA VAL A 35 0.30 -8.12 -13.75
C VAL A 35 0.65 -7.84 -12.29
N GLU A 36 0.85 -8.87 -11.46
CA GLU A 36 1.24 -8.70 -10.07
C GLU A 36 2.59 -7.94 -9.95
N GLU A 37 3.61 -8.35 -10.70
CA GLU A 37 4.91 -7.68 -10.72
C GLU A 37 4.78 -6.22 -11.20
N GLY A 38 4.01 -5.98 -12.27
CA GLY A 38 3.72 -4.64 -12.77
C GLY A 38 3.01 -3.74 -11.76
N THR A 39 2.02 -4.28 -11.04
CA THR A 39 1.30 -3.52 -9.99
C THR A 39 2.21 -3.19 -8.81
N VAL A 40 3.06 -4.13 -8.37
CA VAL A 40 4.06 -3.89 -7.32
C VAL A 40 5.05 -2.82 -7.77
N GLY A 41 5.51 -2.86 -9.03
CA GLY A 41 6.38 -1.83 -9.60
C GLY A 41 5.73 -0.45 -9.60
N LEU A 42 4.46 -0.36 -10.00
CA LEU A 42 3.70 0.89 -10.01
C LEU A 42 3.52 1.47 -8.61
N VAL A 43 3.14 0.64 -7.62
CA VAL A 43 3.01 1.06 -6.22
C VAL A 43 4.34 1.63 -5.70
N LYS A 44 5.45 0.95 -5.94
CA LYS A 44 6.78 1.43 -5.53
C LYS A 44 7.11 2.80 -6.14
N ALA A 45 6.85 2.99 -7.43
CA ALA A 45 7.07 4.24 -8.13
C ALA A 45 6.18 5.36 -7.56
N CYS A 46 4.89 5.09 -7.35
CA CYS A 46 3.97 6.02 -6.71
C CYS A 46 4.44 6.40 -5.30
N TRP A 47 4.93 5.45 -4.49
CA TRP A 47 5.43 5.69 -3.14
C TRP A 47 6.63 6.63 -3.13
N ILE A 48 7.60 6.39 -4.03
CA ILE A 48 8.75 7.27 -4.23
C ILE A 48 8.26 8.67 -4.62
N GLN A 49 7.38 8.76 -5.62
CA GLN A 49 6.85 10.02 -6.12
C GLN A 49 6.11 10.81 -5.03
N SER A 50 5.30 10.17 -4.20
CA SER A 50 4.60 10.83 -3.09
C SER A 50 5.58 11.46 -2.10
N HIS A 51 6.64 10.73 -1.71
CA HIS A 51 7.65 11.22 -0.77
C HIS A 51 8.55 12.31 -1.37
N GLN A 52 8.88 12.20 -2.65
CA GLN A 52 9.59 13.25 -3.39
C GLN A 52 8.74 14.51 -3.50
N HIS A 53 7.45 14.37 -3.82
CA HIS A 53 6.51 15.50 -3.89
C HIS A 53 6.35 16.20 -2.54
N GLU A 54 6.24 15.46 -1.44
CA GLU A 54 6.20 16.03 -0.08
C GLU A 54 7.51 16.78 0.25
N THR A 55 8.65 16.19 -0.11
CA THR A 55 9.97 16.81 0.13
C THR A 55 10.15 18.10 -0.66
N LEU A 56 9.74 18.11 -1.93
CA LEU A 56 9.74 19.31 -2.77
C LEU A 56 8.73 20.36 -2.29
N SER A 57 7.55 19.94 -1.83
CA SER A 57 6.55 20.84 -1.24
C SER A 57 7.09 21.56 -0.01
N ARG A 58 7.79 20.82 0.88
CA ARG A 58 8.49 21.41 2.03
C ARG A 58 9.59 22.38 1.61
N LEU A 59 10.34 22.07 0.54
CA LEU A 59 11.36 22.97 0.01
C LEU A 59 10.76 24.31 -0.47
N VAL A 60 9.62 24.28 -1.15
CA VAL A 60 8.92 25.49 -1.61
C VAL A 60 8.47 26.36 -0.42
N GLN A 61 8.04 25.73 0.68
CA GLN A 61 7.60 26.43 1.88
C GLN A 61 8.75 26.97 2.74
N LEU A 62 9.89 26.26 2.78
CA LEU A 62 11.04 26.61 3.60
C LEU A 62 12.06 27.42 2.80
N HIS A 63 12.06 28.75 2.97
CA HIS A 63 13.00 29.67 2.31
C HIS A 63 14.41 29.70 2.95
N VAL A 64 14.78 28.70 3.76
CA VAL A 64 16.04 28.71 4.53
C VAL A 64 17.03 27.74 3.90
N ASP A 65 18.23 28.21 3.57
CA ASP A 65 19.28 27.38 2.92
C ASP A 65 19.60 26.09 3.68
N GLY A 66 19.45 26.07 5.01
CA GLY A 66 19.65 24.88 5.84
C GLY A 66 18.69 23.73 5.55
N SER A 67 17.49 23.99 5.02
CA SER A 67 16.57 22.91 4.60
C SER A 67 16.91 22.34 3.23
N LEU A 68 17.60 23.10 2.36
CA LEU A 68 17.90 22.68 0.99
C LEU A 68 18.76 21.42 0.97
N GLN A 69 19.87 21.40 1.73
CA GLN A 69 20.77 20.25 1.76
C GLN A 69 20.09 18.99 2.30
N ASN A 70 19.22 19.14 3.30
CA ASN A 70 18.44 18.03 3.85
C ASN A 70 17.42 17.50 2.83
N CYS A 71 16.73 18.39 2.12
CA CYS A 71 15.79 18.02 1.07
C CYS A 71 16.50 17.29 -0.09
N CYS A 72 17.65 17.79 -0.55
CA CYS A 72 18.43 17.11 -1.59
C CYS A 72 18.88 15.71 -1.15
N ALA A 73 19.39 15.56 0.09
CA ALA A 73 19.77 14.26 0.63
C ALA A 73 18.58 13.29 0.71
N GLN A 74 17.39 13.78 1.10
CA GLN A 74 16.16 12.99 1.11
C GLN A 74 15.72 12.58 -0.30
N LEU A 75 15.76 13.48 -1.28
CA LEU A 75 15.44 13.15 -2.68
C LEU A 75 16.38 12.07 -3.22
N SER A 76 17.69 12.20 -3.00
CA SER A 76 18.67 11.17 -3.38
C SER A 76 18.45 9.85 -2.64
N TYR A 77 17.97 9.88 -1.38
CA TYR A 77 17.60 8.66 -0.68
C TYR A 77 16.40 7.96 -1.35
N TYR A 78 15.36 8.71 -1.73
CA TYR A 78 14.18 8.15 -2.39
C TYR A 78 14.48 7.64 -3.80
N GLU A 79 15.35 8.31 -4.56
CA GLU A 79 15.81 7.86 -5.88
C GLU A 79 16.56 6.52 -5.82
N ASN A 80 17.27 6.27 -4.72
CA ASN A 80 18.05 5.04 -4.50
C ASN A 80 17.32 4.03 -3.60
N ALA A 81 16.03 4.24 -3.31
CA ALA A 81 15.28 3.39 -2.40
C ALA A 81 15.09 1.98 -2.97
N THR A 82 15.51 0.96 -2.22
CA THR A 82 15.27 -0.45 -2.56
C THR A 82 14.19 -1.03 -1.66
N PHE A 83 13.15 -1.61 -2.24
CA PHE A 83 12.07 -2.27 -1.51
C PHE A 83 12.43 -3.73 -1.25
N ARG A 84 12.31 -4.17 0.00
CA ARG A 84 12.55 -5.56 0.43
C ARG A 84 11.28 -6.14 1.03
N ASP A 85 11.09 -7.45 0.86
CA ASP A 85 10.00 -8.16 1.51
C ASP A 85 10.15 -8.07 3.04
N ALA A 86 9.08 -7.70 3.75
CA ALA A 86 9.06 -7.62 5.19
C ALA A 86 9.47 -8.93 5.86
N ILE A 87 9.08 -10.09 5.30
CA ILE A 87 9.43 -11.41 5.85
C ILE A 87 10.95 -11.61 5.84
N SER A 88 11.65 -11.08 4.84
CA SER A 88 13.11 -11.18 4.72
C SER A 88 13.85 -10.32 5.74
N VAL A 89 13.25 -9.22 6.19
CA VAL A 89 13.89 -8.24 7.09
C VAL A 89 13.47 -8.46 8.55
N LEU A 90 12.22 -8.82 8.78
CA LEU A 90 11.57 -8.89 10.10
C LEU A 90 10.78 -10.20 10.28
N PRO A 91 11.39 -11.38 10.12
CA PRO A 91 10.67 -12.66 10.07
C PRO A 91 9.83 -12.92 11.34
N SER A 92 10.35 -12.56 12.52
CA SER A 92 9.67 -12.78 13.80
C SER A 92 8.50 -11.82 14.06
N TYR A 93 8.48 -10.65 13.39
CA TYR A 93 7.50 -9.59 13.67
C TYR A 93 6.54 -9.34 12.50
N THR A 94 6.79 -9.91 11.33
CA THR A 94 6.01 -9.61 10.11
C THR A 94 4.52 -9.89 10.31
N ALA A 95 4.18 -11.03 10.92
CA ALA A 95 2.78 -11.37 11.20
C ALA A 95 2.12 -10.36 12.15
N THR A 96 2.78 -10.04 13.27
CA THR A 96 2.30 -9.08 14.27
C THR A 96 2.16 -7.66 13.69
N LEU A 97 3.14 -7.20 12.91
CA LEU A 97 3.09 -5.89 12.25
C LEU A 97 1.96 -5.84 11.23
N THR A 98 1.75 -6.91 10.47
CA THR A 98 0.67 -7.01 9.49
C THR A 98 -0.70 -6.97 10.19
N GLU A 99 -0.87 -7.70 11.30
CA GLU A 99 -2.10 -7.65 12.10
C GLU A 99 -2.34 -6.26 12.69
N LEU A 100 -1.29 -5.60 13.20
CA LEU A 100 -1.38 -4.24 13.72
C LEU A 100 -1.80 -3.25 12.63
N LEU A 101 -1.14 -3.27 11.47
CA LEU A 101 -1.48 -2.40 10.34
C LEU A 101 -2.90 -2.66 9.83
N ARG A 102 -3.32 -3.93 9.74
CA ARG A 102 -4.70 -4.30 9.40
C ARG A 102 -5.70 -3.79 10.43
N LEU A 103 -5.38 -3.85 11.72
CA LEU A 103 -6.24 -3.34 12.79
C LEU A 103 -6.41 -1.81 12.67
N LEU A 104 -5.33 -1.09 12.38
CA LEU A 104 -5.39 0.35 12.11
C LEU A 104 -6.22 0.66 10.85
N LEU A 105 -5.98 -0.05 9.75
CA LEU A 105 -6.67 0.18 8.47
C LEU A 105 -8.18 -0.11 8.55
N ASN A 106 -8.58 -1.14 9.31
CA ASN A 106 -9.98 -1.56 9.44
C ASN A 106 -10.74 -0.87 10.59
N ASN A 107 -10.07 -0.07 11.42
CA ASN A 107 -10.68 0.59 12.56
C ASN A 107 -10.44 2.11 12.50
N SER A 108 -11.21 2.77 11.62
CA SER A 108 -11.21 4.22 11.44
C SER A 108 -11.41 5.00 12.75
N ARG A 109 -12.23 4.48 13.67
CA ARG A 109 -12.43 5.08 15.01
C ARG A 109 -11.18 5.00 15.87
N LEU A 110 -10.44 3.90 15.84
CA LEU A 110 -9.19 3.78 16.59
C LEU A 110 -8.15 4.77 16.06
N VAL A 111 -7.97 4.85 14.74
CA VAL A 111 -7.05 5.82 14.13
C VAL A 111 -7.42 7.24 14.53
N ALA A 112 -8.71 7.60 14.43
CA ALA A 112 -9.21 8.89 14.85
C ALA A 112 -8.94 9.20 16.34
N ASN A 113 -9.14 8.22 17.23
CA ASN A 113 -8.82 8.39 18.65
C ASN A 113 -7.31 8.59 18.88
N ILE A 114 -6.46 7.83 18.18
CA ILE A 114 -4.99 7.97 18.32
C ILE A 114 -4.55 9.35 17.83
N LEU A 115 -5.05 9.81 16.67
CA LEU A 115 -4.74 11.14 16.15
C LEU A 115 -5.27 12.24 17.07
N HIS A 116 -6.47 12.10 17.63
CA HIS A 116 -7.00 13.04 18.61
C HIS A 116 -6.14 13.10 19.89
N LEU A 117 -5.67 11.96 20.39
CA LEU A 117 -4.74 11.92 21.53
C LEU A 117 -3.36 12.47 21.18
N ALA A 118 -2.86 12.24 19.97
CA ALA A 118 -1.59 12.81 19.53
C ALA A 118 -1.64 14.35 19.47
N ASP A 119 -2.81 14.91 19.18
CA ASP A 119 -3.06 16.36 19.18
C ASP A 119 -3.12 16.98 20.58
N THR A 120 -3.46 16.18 21.62
CA THR A 120 -3.52 16.65 23.02
C THR A 120 -2.22 16.45 23.80
N LEU A 121 -1.24 15.75 23.22
CA LEU A 121 0.07 15.56 23.83
C LEU A 121 0.95 16.80 23.59
N ASP A 122 1.46 17.37 24.68
CA ASP A 122 2.42 18.47 24.58
C ASP A 122 3.74 18.01 23.92
N PRO A 123 4.45 18.91 23.21
CA PRO A 123 5.80 18.64 22.70
C PRO A 123 6.73 18.17 23.85
N PRO A 124 7.68 17.24 23.61
CA PRO A 124 8.24 16.85 22.31
C PRO A 124 7.72 15.51 21.78
N TYR A 125 6.72 14.90 22.43
CA TYR A 125 6.46 13.47 22.27
C TYR A 125 5.93 13.08 20.89
N SER A 126 5.19 13.96 20.23
CA SER A 126 4.84 13.89 18.81
C SER A 126 4.28 15.24 18.38
N SER A 127 4.67 15.78 17.23
CA SER A 127 3.83 16.77 16.57
C SER A 127 2.64 16.06 15.93
N SER A 128 1.45 16.67 16.02
CA SER A 128 0.24 16.20 15.33
C SER A 128 0.51 15.91 13.84
N ASP A 129 1.37 16.72 13.22
CA ASP A 129 1.86 16.55 11.85
C ASP A 129 2.62 15.23 11.65
N GLU A 130 3.56 14.87 12.54
CA GLU A 130 4.32 13.63 12.41
C GLU A 130 3.43 12.40 12.56
N ALA A 131 2.47 12.42 13.50
CA ALA A 131 1.49 11.36 13.63
C ALA A 131 0.67 11.21 12.35
N CYS A 132 0.16 12.32 11.79
CA CYS A 132 -0.56 12.31 10.52
C CYS A 132 0.29 11.72 9.39
N ARG A 133 1.58 12.10 9.30
CA ARG A 133 2.52 11.57 8.30
C ARG A 133 2.74 10.06 8.45
N ILE A 134 2.95 9.56 9.67
CA ILE A 134 3.15 8.13 9.95
C ILE A 134 1.90 7.32 9.57
N PHE A 135 0.71 7.79 9.94
CA PHE A 135 -0.53 7.09 9.58
C PHE A 135 -0.77 7.14 8.06
N PHE A 136 -0.62 8.30 7.43
CA PHE A 136 -0.85 8.46 6.00
C PHE A 136 0.12 7.62 5.15
N SER A 137 1.41 7.69 5.43
CA SER A 137 2.44 6.97 4.67
C SER A 137 2.56 5.49 5.06
N GLY A 138 2.43 5.18 6.35
CA GLY A 138 2.66 3.85 6.89
C GLY A 138 1.41 2.97 6.93
N ALA A 139 0.31 3.47 7.51
CA ALA A 139 -0.91 2.67 7.66
C ALA A 139 -1.81 2.71 6.42
N PHE A 140 -1.95 3.88 5.79
CA PHE A 140 -2.77 4.06 4.58
C PHE A 140 -1.97 4.01 3.27
N GLY A 141 -0.67 3.69 3.32
CA GLY A 141 0.15 3.46 2.12
C GLY A 141 0.13 4.61 1.10
N CYS A 142 -0.03 5.87 1.56
CA CYS A 142 -0.23 7.04 0.69
C CYS A 142 -1.44 6.93 -0.26
N CYS A 143 -2.48 6.18 0.14
CA CYS A 143 -3.69 5.90 -0.64
C CYS A 143 -3.44 5.19 -1.98
N GLN A 144 -2.43 4.34 -2.05
CA GLN A 144 -2.05 3.67 -3.30
C GLN A 144 -2.78 2.36 -3.54
N PHE A 145 -3.25 1.69 -2.48
CA PHE A 145 -4.00 0.46 -2.61
C PHE A 145 -5.51 0.71 -2.64
N LEU A 146 -6.23 -0.20 -3.31
CA LEU A 146 -7.68 -0.17 -3.36
C LEU A 146 -8.28 -0.25 -1.96
N GLY A 147 -9.04 0.77 -1.59
CA GLY A 147 -9.70 0.86 -0.29
C GLY A 147 -9.01 1.77 0.73
N ASP A 148 -7.73 2.09 0.54
CA ASP A 148 -6.98 2.96 1.45
C ASP A 148 -7.63 4.34 1.57
N GLU A 149 -8.02 4.93 0.43
CA GLU A 149 -8.71 6.23 0.38
C GLU A 149 -10.03 6.19 1.16
N LYS A 150 -10.81 5.12 1.00
CA LYS A 150 -12.06 4.95 1.74
C LYS A 150 -11.81 4.87 3.24
N CYS A 151 -10.84 4.06 3.66
CA CYS A 151 -10.47 3.94 5.07
C CYS A 151 -9.95 5.28 5.64
N LEU A 152 -9.16 6.03 4.87
CA LEU A 152 -8.67 7.35 5.26
C LEU A 152 -9.82 8.35 5.44
N VAL A 153 -10.76 8.42 4.48
CA VAL A 153 -11.92 9.31 4.57
C VAL A 153 -12.82 8.95 5.77
N GLU A 154 -13.01 7.66 6.03
CA GLU A 154 -13.74 7.22 7.23
C GLU A 154 -13.02 7.63 8.52
N ALA A 155 -11.69 7.48 8.58
CA ALA A 155 -10.88 7.90 9.74
C ALA A 155 -10.95 9.42 9.95
N LEU A 156 -10.85 10.21 8.88
CA LEU A 156 -11.01 11.67 8.93
C LEU A 156 -12.42 12.07 9.37
N SER A 157 -13.47 11.40 8.89
CA SER A 157 -14.85 11.63 9.34
C SER A 157 -15.03 11.35 10.83
N CYS A 158 -14.44 10.26 11.35
CA CYS A 158 -14.43 9.98 12.78
C CYS A 158 -13.64 11.03 13.56
N LEU A 159 -12.48 11.46 13.07
CA LEU A 159 -11.63 12.47 13.71
C LEU A 159 -12.34 13.82 13.79
N MET A 160 -12.97 14.27 12.70
CA MET A 160 -13.78 15.49 12.67
C MET A 160 -14.90 15.44 13.71
N ARG A 161 -15.60 14.30 13.85
CA ARG A 161 -16.65 14.16 14.87
C ARG A 161 -16.09 14.24 16.29
N LEU A 162 -14.93 13.64 16.55
CA LEU A 162 -14.28 13.71 17.87
C LEU A 162 -13.86 15.14 18.21
N GLN A 163 -13.20 15.83 17.28
CA GLN A 163 -12.72 17.20 17.47
C GLN A 163 -13.84 18.24 17.55
N LEU A 164 -14.96 18.02 16.84
CA LEU A 164 -16.14 18.90 16.96
C LEU A 164 -16.85 18.75 18.30
N VAL A 165 -16.96 17.52 18.84
CA VAL A 165 -17.57 17.27 20.14
C VAL A 165 -16.67 17.72 21.30
N SER A 166 -15.35 17.62 21.16
CA SER A 166 -14.43 18.10 22.20
C SER A 166 -14.38 19.62 22.31
N ASN A 167 -14.73 20.34 21.24
CA ASN A 167 -14.68 21.81 21.16
C ASN A 167 -16.06 22.48 21.32
N SER A 168 -17.13 21.72 21.61
CA SER A 168 -18.49 22.21 21.91
C SER A 168 -18.78 22.16 23.41
#